data_AF-A0AA96QH42-F1
#
_entry.id   AF-A0AA96QH42-F1
#
_cell.length_a   1.000
_cell.length_b   1.000
_cell.length_c   1.000
_cell.angle_alpha   90.00
_cell.angle_beta   90.00
_cell.angle_gamma   90.00
#
_symmetry.space_group_name_H-M   'P 1'
#
loop_
_entity.id
_entity.type
_entity.pdbx_description
1 polymer ?
#
loop_
_entity_poly.entity_id
_entity_poly.type
_entity_poly.pdbx_seq_one_letter_code
_entity_poly.pdbx_strand_id
1 'polypeptide(L)'
;MPFQSAVDGPSSPAGAAVMRVEPDQVLRLMRELEDIRGDAQHFVRYEAAAMTPAPMGADPVSADVAAAVGRTAETAIACMNGFIEQLNAVIEALARTVRQYGLADEGAAAAFRGVER
;
A
#
# COMPACT_ATOMS: atom_id res chain seq x y z
N MET A 1 65.00 17.00 -12.24
CA MET A 1 64.95 15.56 -12.56
C MET A 1 63.49 15.17 -12.74
N PRO A 2 63.13 14.59 -13.90
CA PRO A 2 61.77 14.17 -14.27
C PRO A 2 61.44 12.79 -13.67
N PHE A 3 60.16 12.47 -13.53
CA PHE A 3 59.68 11.08 -13.53
C PHE A 3 58.36 10.98 -14.30
N GLN A 4 58.26 9.88 -15.05
CA GLN A 4 57.41 9.60 -16.18
C GLN A 4 55.95 9.28 -15.84
N SER A 5 55.10 9.52 -16.83
CA SER A 5 53.72 9.05 -16.99
C SER A 5 53.65 7.54 -17.24
N ALA A 6 52.57 6.92 -16.76
CA ALA A 6 51.63 6.06 -17.51
C ALA A 6 51.08 4.90 -16.66
N VAL A 7 49.76 4.87 -16.46
CA VAL A 7 48.92 3.70 -16.78
C VAL A 7 47.57 4.25 -17.24
N ASP A 8 47.32 4.07 -18.54
CA ASP A 8 46.00 4.03 -19.16
C ASP A 8 45.24 2.81 -18.64
N GLY A 9 43.95 2.95 -18.35
CA GLY A 9 43.06 1.82 -18.11
C GLY A 9 41.70 2.30 -17.62
N PRO A 10 40.59 1.90 -18.28
CA PRO A 10 39.30 2.56 -18.14
C PRO A 10 38.81 2.41 -16.71
N SER A 11 38.42 3.54 -16.11
CA SER A 11 37.48 3.51 -14.99
C SER A 11 36.32 2.61 -15.41
N SER A 12 36.20 1.44 -14.77
CA SER A 12 35.01 0.59 -14.88
C SER A 12 33.79 1.50 -14.89
N PRO A 13 32.84 1.34 -15.83
CA PRO A 13 31.61 2.10 -15.74
C PRO A 13 31.06 1.77 -14.35
N ALA A 14 30.84 2.80 -13.53
CA ALA A 14 30.05 2.69 -12.33
C ALA A 14 28.82 1.89 -12.75
N GLY A 15 28.76 0.62 -12.33
CA GLY A 15 27.86 -0.35 -12.92
C GLY A 15 26.49 0.26 -12.89
N ALA A 16 25.94 0.58 -14.07
CA ALA A 16 24.64 1.20 -14.17
C ALA A 16 23.71 0.33 -13.34
N ALA A 17 23.22 0.88 -12.22
CA ALA A 17 22.41 0.12 -11.28
C ALA A 17 21.20 -0.36 -12.07
N VAL A 18 21.22 -1.64 -12.48
CA VAL A 18 20.13 -2.23 -13.23
C VAL A 18 19.00 -2.36 -12.24
N MET A 19 17.97 -1.52 -12.39
CA MET A 19 16.75 -1.61 -11.63
C MET A 19 16.14 -2.99 -11.89
N ARG A 20 16.26 -3.89 -10.92
CA ARG A 20 15.64 -5.22 -10.97
C ARG A 20 14.30 -5.13 -10.26
N VAL A 21 13.23 -5.24 -11.03
CA VAL A 21 11.87 -5.38 -10.49
C VAL A 21 11.62 -6.87 -10.34
N GLU A 22 11.42 -7.35 -9.11
CA GLU A 22 10.98 -8.72 -8.85
C GLU A 22 9.45 -8.80 -8.94
N PRO A 23 8.86 -9.39 -10.00
CA PRO A 23 7.43 -9.31 -10.25
C PRO A 23 6.59 -9.97 -9.15
N ASP A 24 7.08 -11.09 -8.63
CA ASP A 24 6.41 -11.84 -7.57
C ASP A 24 6.32 -11.04 -6.26
N GLN A 25 7.31 -10.18 -5.97
CA GLN A 25 7.26 -9.30 -4.80
C GLN A 25 6.20 -8.21 -4.99
N VAL A 26 6.07 -7.66 -6.20
CA VAL A 26 5.05 -6.65 -6.51
C VAL A 26 3.64 -7.25 -6.40
N LEU A 27 3.43 -8.46 -6.91
CA LEU A 27 2.14 -9.15 -6.81
C LEU A 27 1.80 -9.52 -5.37
N ARG A 28 2.79 -9.97 -4.58
CA ARG A 28 2.60 -10.23 -3.15
C ARG A 28 2.21 -8.97 -2.39
N LEU A 29 2.94 -7.87 -2.61
CA LEU A 29 2.63 -6.59 -1.98
C LEU A 29 1.24 -6.09 -2.38
N MET A 30 0.84 -6.23 -3.65
CA MET A 30 -0.51 -5.87 -4.08
C MET A 30 -1.57 -6.67 -3.32
N ARG A 31 -1.40 -7.98 -3.13
CA ARG A 31 -2.33 -8.80 -2.36
C ARG A 31 -2.39 -8.36 -0.90
N GLU A 32 -1.25 -8.14 -0.25
CA GLU A 32 -1.21 -7.67 1.13
C GLU A 32 -1.92 -6.31 1.30
N LEU A 33 -1.74 -5.38 0.37
CA LEU A 33 -2.43 -4.09 0.38
C LEU A 33 -3.95 -4.24 0.13
N GLU A 34 -4.35 -5.17 -0.73
CA GLU A 34 -5.77 -5.48 -0.95
C GLU A 34 -6.44 -6.08 0.28
N ASP A 35 -5.75 -6.97 0.99
CA ASP A 35 -6.21 -7.57 2.24
C ASP A 35 -6.39 -6.47 3.32
N ILE A 36 -5.37 -5.62 3.52
CA ILE A 36 -5.44 -4.49 4.47
C ILE A 36 -6.58 -3.52 4.11
N ARG A 37 -6.77 -3.24 2.81
CA ARG A 37 -7.89 -2.42 2.35
C ARG A 37 -9.23 -3.09 2.68
N GLY A 38 -9.33 -4.39 2.48
CA GLY A 38 -10.52 -5.18 2.80
C GLY A 38 -10.88 -5.08 4.28
N ASP A 39 -9.90 -5.26 5.16
CA ASP A 39 -10.06 -5.14 6.61
C ASP A 39 -10.50 -3.73 7.02
N ALA A 40 -9.85 -2.70 6.46
CA ALA A 40 -10.20 -1.31 6.73
C ALA A 40 -11.63 -0.98 6.26
N GLN A 41 -12.04 -1.47 5.09
CA GLN A 41 -13.41 -1.31 4.58
C GLN A 41 -14.43 -2.05 5.43
N HIS A 42 -14.09 -3.25 5.91
CA HIS A 42 -14.95 -4.01 6.82
C HIS A 42 -15.20 -3.23 8.10
N PHE A 43 -14.12 -2.73 8.73
CA PHE A 43 -14.20 -1.91 9.94
C PHE A 43 -15.11 -0.68 9.74
N VAL A 44 -14.88 0.10 8.68
CA VAL A 44 -15.69 1.31 8.42
C VAL A 44 -17.15 0.96 8.16
N ARG A 45 -17.44 -0.14 7.48
CA ARG A 45 -18.80 -0.50 7.08
C ARG A 45 -19.62 -1.12 8.20
N TYR A 46 -19.00 -1.95 9.05
CA TYR A 46 -19.73 -2.79 10.00
C TYR A 46 -19.46 -2.45 11.47
N GLU A 47 -18.30 -1.89 11.79
CA GLU A 47 -17.88 -1.70 13.18
C GLU A 47 -17.88 -0.23 13.61
N ALA A 48 -17.64 0.69 12.66
CA ALA A 48 -17.58 2.13 12.94
C ALA A 48 -18.83 2.69 13.64
N ALA A 49 -20.01 2.19 13.32
CA ALA A 49 -21.26 2.63 13.94
C ALA A 49 -21.29 2.35 15.46
N ALA A 50 -20.59 1.30 15.92
CA ALA A 50 -20.51 0.97 17.33
C ALA A 50 -19.58 1.92 18.12
N MET A 51 -18.78 2.74 17.45
CA MET A 51 -17.87 3.69 18.09
C MET A 51 -18.56 4.97 18.58
N THR A 52 -19.80 5.23 18.17
CA THR A 52 -20.57 6.40 18.59
C THR A 52 -21.53 6.00 19.70
N PRO A 53 -21.14 6.13 20.99
CA PRO A 53 -21.97 5.67 22.08
C PRO A 53 -23.18 6.58 22.29
N ALA A 54 -24.30 5.99 22.65
CA ALA A 54 -25.41 6.73 23.25
C ALA A 54 -25.03 7.21 24.66
N PRO A 55 -25.63 8.30 25.16
CA PRO A 55 -25.44 8.71 26.54
C PRO A 55 -25.93 7.62 27.51
N MET A 56 -25.10 7.30 28.50
CA MET A 56 -25.38 6.24 29.50
C MET A 56 -26.42 6.67 30.54
N GLY A 57 -26.67 7.97 30.67
CA GLY A 57 -27.63 8.58 31.57
C GLY A 57 -28.32 9.79 30.93
N ALA A 58 -29.43 10.22 31.53
CA ALA A 58 -30.18 11.39 31.07
C ALA A 58 -29.62 12.72 31.63
N ASP A 59 -28.53 12.67 32.39
CA ASP A 59 -27.89 13.85 32.95
C ASP A 59 -27.03 14.59 31.90
N PRO A 60 -26.82 15.90 32.07
CA PRO A 60 -26.03 16.69 31.12
C PRO A 60 -24.58 16.19 30.94
N VAL A 61 -23.96 15.64 31.97
CA VAL A 61 -22.56 15.17 31.90
C VAL A 61 -22.47 13.93 31.02
N SER A 62 -23.40 12.99 31.17
CA SER A 62 -23.49 11.81 30.29
C SER A 62 -23.70 12.19 28.81
N ALA A 63 -24.50 13.22 28.53
CA ALA A 63 -24.68 13.75 27.18
C ALA A 63 -23.39 14.38 26.62
N ASP A 64 -22.71 15.19 27.41
CA ASP A 64 -21.45 15.84 27.00
C ASP A 64 -20.34 14.83 26.73
N VAL A 65 -20.23 13.79 27.58
CA VAL A 65 -19.25 12.71 27.39
C VAL A 65 -19.55 11.92 26.12
N ALA A 66 -20.81 11.53 25.89
CA ALA A 66 -21.21 10.85 24.66
C ALA A 66 -20.90 11.68 23.41
N ALA A 67 -21.16 13.00 23.45
CA ALA A 67 -20.82 13.90 22.36
C ALA A 67 -19.30 14.03 22.14
N ALA A 68 -18.50 14.10 23.20
CA ALA A 68 -17.04 14.17 23.10
C ALA A 68 -16.43 12.88 22.52
N VAL A 69 -16.90 11.73 22.97
CA VAL A 69 -16.49 10.43 22.40
C VAL A 69 -16.97 10.30 20.95
N GLY A 70 -18.20 10.72 20.66
CA GLY A 70 -18.76 10.73 19.30
C GLY A 70 -17.90 11.52 18.31
N ARG A 71 -17.47 12.74 18.66
CA ARG A 71 -16.56 13.55 17.83
C ARG A 71 -15.22 12.86 17.58
N THR A 72 -14.71 12.13 18.58
CA THR A 72 -13.45 11.38 18.46
C THR A 72 -13.63 10.19 17.52
N ALA A 73 -14.75 9.48 17.63
CA ALA A 73 -15.12 8.41 16.72
C ALA A 73 -15.28 8.91 15.27
N GLU A 74 -15.98 10.03 15.06
CA GLU A 74 -16.10 10.67 13.74
C GLU A 74 -14.74 10.97 13.12
N THR A 75 -13.81 11.52 13.91
CA THR A 75 -12.45 11.82 13.46
C THR A 75 -11.69 10.54 13.09
N ALA A 76 -11.82 9.48 13.89
CA ALA A 76 -11.19 8.20 13.60
C ALA A 76 -11.75 7.56 12.31
N ILE A 77 -13.08 7.61 12.12
CA ILE A 77 -13.74 7.12 10.91
C ILE A 77 -13.28 7.92 9.67
N ALA A 78 -13.19 9.25 9.78
CA ALA A 78 -12.68 10.09 8.69
C ALA A 78 -11.23 9.74 8.33
N CYS A 79 -10.38 9.51 9.35
CA CYS A 79 -9.00 9.08 9.14
C CYS A 79 -8.92 7.72 8.42
N MET A 80 -9.74 6.76 8.83
CA MET A 80 -9.79 5.44 8.18
C MET A 80 -10.27 5.53 6.73
N ASN A 81 -11.25 6.38 6.43
CA ASN A 81 -11.66 6.63 5.05
C ASN A 81 -10.53 7.23 4.21
N GLY A 82 -9.80 8.23 4.74
CA GLY A 82 -8.64 8.79 4.06
C GLY A 82 -7.52 7.77 3.84
N PHE A 83 -7.31 6.85 4.80
CA PHE A 83 -6.36 5.75 4.64
C PHE A 83 -6.78 4.78 3.51
N ILE A 84 -8.06 4.43 3.42
CA ILE A 84 -8.61 3.60 2.33
C ILE A 84 -8.40 4.26 0.96
N GLU A 85 -8.63 5.57 0.86
CA GLU A 85 -8.39 6.34 -0.37
C GLU A 85 -6.92 6.29 -0.79
N GLN A 86 -6.00 6.44 0.16
CA GLN A 86 -4.56 6.33 -0.11
C GLN A 86 -4.18 4.91 -0.55
N LEU A 87 -4.72 3.87 0.09
CA LEU A 87 -4.50 2.48 -0.32
C LEU A 87 -4.99 2.23 -1.74
N ASN A 88 -6.16 2.74 -2.11
CA ASN A 88 -6.67 2.63 -3.48
C ASN A 88 -5.73 3.28 -4.49
N ALA A 89 -5.23 4.49 -4.21
CA ALA A 89 -4.30 5.18 -5.09
C ALA A 89 -2.98 4.40 -5.28
N VAL A 90 -2.46 3.80 -4.20
CA VAL A 90 -1.24 2.99 -4.24
C VAL A 90 -1.46 1.71 -5.04
N ILE A 91 -2.55 0.97 -4.80
CA ILE A 91 -2.89 -0.26 -5.53
C ILE A 91 -3.05 0.05 -7.03
N GLU A 92 -3.73 1.14 -7.39
CA GLU A 92 -3.86 1.56 -8.78
C GLU A 92 -2.52 1.90 -9.43
N ALA A 93 -1.63 2.60 -8.71
CA ALA A 93 -0.30 2.92 -9.19
C ALA A 93 0.54 1.64 -9.42
N LEU A 94 0.47 0.69 -8.49
CA LEU A 94 1.12 -0.62 -8.65
C LEU A 94 0.55 -1.39 -9.85
N ALA A 95 -0.78 -1.42 -10.01
CA ALA A 95 -1.42 -2.07 -11.16
C ALA A 95 -1.07 -1.42 -12.51
N ARG A 96 -0.88 -0.10 -12.56
CA ARG A 96 -0.34 0.58 -13.75
C ARG A 96 1.10 0.18 -14.02
N THR A 97 1.92 0.10 -12.98
CA THR A 97 3.34 -0.29 -13.07
C THR A 97 3.48 -1.72 -13.59
N VAL A 98 2.76 -2.69 -13.01
CA VAL A 98 2.75 -4.09 -13.48
C VAL A 98 2.39 -4.19 -14.96
N ARG A 99 1.39 -3.43 -15.43
CA ARG A 99 1.00 -3.38 -16.85
C ARG A 99 2.08 -2.76 -17.74
N GLN A 100 2.70 -1.66 -17.31
CA GLN A 100 3.75 -0.98 -18.08
C GLN A 100 5.00 -1.83 -18.26
N TYR A 101 5.36 -2.64 -17.26
CA TYR A 101 6.53 -3.50 -17.32
C TYR A 101 6.24 -4.90 -17.90
N GLY A 102 5.06 -5.14 -18.48
CA GLY A 102 4.71 -6.43 -19.11
C GLY A 102 4.61 -7.61 -18.14
N LEU A 103 4.63 -7.37 -16.83
CA LEU A 103 4.63 -8.40 -15.80
C LEU A 103 3.31 -9.20 -15.76
N ALA A 104 2.24 -8.64 -16.32
CA ALA A 104 0.97 -9.34 -16.49
C ALA A 104 1.04 -10.45 -17.56
N ASP A 105 1.79 -10.25 -18.65
CA ASP A 105 1.91 -11.23 -19.74
C ASP A 105 2.86 -12.37 -19.37
N GLU A 106 3.92 -12.11 -18.60
CA GLU A 106 4.84 -13.17 -18.14
C GLU A 106 4.18 -14.10 -17.10
N GLY A 107 3.36 -13.54 -16.19
CA GLY A 107 2.57 -14.34 -15.24
C GLY A 107 1.49 -15.17 -15.92
N ALA A 108 0.77 -14.60 -16.91
CA ALA A 108 -0.18 -15.33 -17.74
C ALA A 108 0.51 -16.43 -18.58
N ALA A 109 1.69 -16.15 -19.14
CA ALA A 109 2.48 -17.11 -19.90
C ALA A 109 3.11 -18.21 -19.01
N ALA A 110 3.43 -17.91 -17.75
CA ALA A 110 3.85 -18.91 -16.76
C ALA A 110 2.68 -19.83 -16.35
N ALA A 111 1.49 -19.25 -16.12
CA ALA A 111 0.27 -20.01 -15.84
C ALA A 111 -0.14 -20.91 -17.03
N PHE A 112 0.00 -20.45 -18.27
CA PHE A 112 -0.32 -21.25 -19.46
C PHE A 112 0.68 -22.39 -19.72
N ARG A 113 1.97 -22.20 -19.38
CA ARG A 113 2.99 -23.25 -19.50
C ARG A 113 2.92 -24.32 -18.40
N GLY A 114 2.21 -24.06 -17.29
CA GLY A 114 2.01 -25.00 -16.20
C GLY A 114 0.87 -26.00 -16.40
N VAL A 115 0.05 -25.83 -17.45
CA VAL A 115 -1.16 -26.66 -17.71
C VAL A 115 -0.87 -27.84 -18.66
N GLU A 116 0.33 -27.92 -19.25
CA GLU A 116 0.77 -29.10 -20.02
C GLU A 116 1.56 -30.08 -19.14
N ARG A 117 0.87 -30.86 -18.28
CA ARG A 117 1.33 -32.17 -17.80
C ARG A 117 0.19 -33.13 -17.56
#